data_AF-A0A4Y2B3F5-F1
#
_entry.id   AF-A0A4Y2B3F5-F1
#
_cell.length_a   1.000
_cell.length_b   1.000
_cell.length_c   1.000
_cell.angle_alpha   90.00
_cell.angle_beta   90.00
_cell.angle_gamma   90.00
#
_symmetry.space_group_name_H-M   'P 1'
#
loop_
_entity.id
_entity.type
_entity.pdbx_description
1 polymer ?
#
loop_
_entity_poly.entity_id
_entity_poly.type
_entity_poly.pdbx_seq_one_letter_code
_entity_poly.pdbx_strand_id
1 'polypeptide(L)'
;MEIDLGGNCLRRFIIPAVDFRATDYICLIDWQPCNVTPPTVLGHISYHELLKMIQDDVPMDGRDFIKFPSYTQAVERIVKLVTEASRKRVGSQNRDGFIRATLESRKQMSQSSPKKITKIALS
;
A
#
# COMPACT_ATOMS: atom_id res chain seq x y z
N MET A 1 8.92 19.95 -18.01
CA MET A 1 7.86 18.93 -17.85
C MET A 1 6.74 19.62 -17.11
N GLU A 2 5.71 20.01 -17.86
CA GLU A 2 4.55 20.73 -17.33
C GLU A 2 3.66 19.72 -16.62
N ILE A 3 3.41 19.95 -15.34
CA ILE A 3 2.58 19.06 -14.53
C ILE A 3 1.16 19.61 -14.66
N ASP A 4 0.36 18.98 -15.52
CA ASP A 4 -1.07 19.24 -15.61
C ASP A 4 -1.71 18.86 -14.26
N LEU A 5 -2.14 19.87 -13.51
CA LEU A 5 -2.89 19.73 -12.25
C LEU A 5 -4.40 19.55 -12.50
N GLY A 6 -4.81 19.32 -13.76
CA GLY A 6 -6.19 19.17 -14.18
C GLY A 6 -6.69 17.72 -14.19
N GLY A 7 -7.36 17.32 -13.12
CA GLY A 7 -8.31 16.21 -13.16
C GLY A 7 -7.92 15.00 -12.31
N ASN A 8 -8.91 14.45 -11.63
CA ASN A 8 -8.81 13.25 -10.79
C ASN A 8 -8.51 12.00 -11.64
N CYS A 9 -7.32 11.93 -12.22
CA CYS A 9 -6.85 10.76 -12.94
C CYS A 9 -6.37 9.74 -11.92
N LEU A 10 -7.24 8.81 -11.52
CA LEU A 10 -6.84 7.63 -10.77
C LEU A 10 -5.67 6.97 -11.50
N ARG A 11 -4.51 6.83 -10.83
CA ARG A 11 -3.34 6.18 -11.41
C ARG A 11 -3.71 4.73 -11.74
N ARG A 12 -3.86 4.42 -13.02
CA ARG A 12 -4.19 3.07 -13.48
C ARG A 12 -3.03 2.15 -13.09
N PHE A 13 -3.29 1.20 -12.19
CA PHE A 13 -2.32 0.17 -11.86
C PHE A 13 -2.17 -0.78 -13.05
N ILE A 14 -0.97 -0.82 -13.63
CA ILE A 14 -0.60 -1.74 -14.70
C ILE A 14 0.34 -2.77 -14.08
N ILE A 15 -0.01 -4.05 -14.19
CA ILE A 15 0.84 -5.14 -13.75
C ILE A 15 1.99 -5.24 -14.76
N PRO A 16 3.25 -5.03 -14.35
CA PRO A 16 4.39 -5.16 -15.26
C PRO A 16 4.56 -6.63 -15.69
N ALA A 17 5.02 -6.84 -16.92
CA ALA A 17 5.50 -8.15 -17.33
C ALA A 17 6.75 -8.51 -16.51
N VAL A 18 6.77 -9.72 -15.95
CA VAL A 18 7.87 -10.21 -15.12
C VAL A 18 8.69 -11.22 -15.91
N ASP A 19 10.00 -11.00 -16.02
CA ASP A 19 10.92 -11.95 -16.63
C ASP A 19 11.46 -12.95 -15.60
N PHE A 20 10.88 -14.15 -15.56
CA PHE A 20 11.32 -15.22 -14.66
C PHE A 20 12.72 -15.79 -14.98
N ARG A 21 13.31 -15.42 -16.12
CA ARG A 21 14.67 -15.81 -16.49
C ARG A 21 15.72 -14.80 -16.03
N ALA A 22 15.30 -13.67 -15.46
CA ALA A 22 16.20 -12.64 -14.96
C ALA A 22 17.15 -13.22 -13.90
N THR A 23 18.45 -12.97 -14.07
CA THR A 23 19.49 -13.35 -13.13
C THR A 23 19.72 -12.31 -12.03
N ASP A 24 19.19 -11.10 -12.22
CA ASP A 24 19.25 -9.99 -11.28
C ASP A 24 17.86 -9.35 -11.10
N TYR A 25 17.60 -8.82 -9.91
CA TYR A 25 16.32 -8.23 -9.52
C TYR A 25 15.98 -7.00 -10.35
N ILE A 26 16.98 -6.23 -10.78
CA ILE A 26 16.77 -5.03 -11.61
C ILE A 26 16.20 -5.40 -12.99
N CYS A 27 16.54 -6.59 -13.50
CA CYS A 27 16.06 -7.09 -14.79
C CYS A 27 14.72 -7.81 -14.72
N LEU A 28 14.15 -8.00 -13.52
CA LEU A 28 12.91 -8.74 -13.33
C LEU A 28 11.71 -8.05 -14.01
N ILE A 29 11.76 -6.73 -14.15
CA ILE A 29 10.72 -5.90 -14.75
C ILE A 29 11.38 -4.99 -15.79
N ASP A 30 10.80 -4.89 -16.99
CA ASP A 30 11.21 -3.86 -17.95
C ASP A 30 10.67 -2.49 -17.50
N TRP A 31 11.59 -1.63 -17.05
CA TRP A 31 11.30 -0.28 -16.57
C TRP A 31 11.23 0.75 -17.70
N GLN A 32 11.68 0.45 -18.93
CA GLN A 32 11.67 1.38 -20.06
C GLN A 32 10.27 1.93 -20.41
N PRO A 33 9.20 1.11 -20.49
CA PRO A 33 7.86 1.60 -20.79
C PRO A 33 7.16 2.25 -19.58
N CYS A 34 7.79 2.24 -18.40
CA CYS A 34 7.15 2.73 -17.17
C CYS A 34 7.31 4.26 -17.06
N ASN A 35 6.19 4.99 -17.15
CA ASN A 35 6.14 6.39 -16.72
C ASN A 35 6.38 6.46 -15.20
N VAL A 36 7.62 6.78 -14.82
CA VAL A 36 8.01 6.97 -13.42
C VAL A 36 7.39 8.26 -12.91
N THR A 37 6.28 8.13 -12.18
CA THR A 37 5.72 9.24 -11.42
C THR A 37 6.48 9.37 -10.10
N PRO A 38 6.99 10.56 -9.74
CA PRO A 38 7.62 10.76 -8.44
C PRO A 38 6.60 10.43 -7.33
N PRO A 39 7.03 9.77 -6.24
CA PRO A 39 6.19 9.57 -5.07
C PRO A 39 5.66 10.91 -4.56
N THR A 40 4.43 10.94 -4.04
CA THR A 40 3.81 12.17 -3.52
C THR A 40 4.66 12.88 -2.46
N VAL A 41 5.44 12.13 -1.67
CA VAL A 41 6.38 12.69 -0.69
C VAL A 41 7.47 13.55 -1.33
N LEU A 42 7.81 13.29 -2.61
CA LEU A 42 8.77 14.06 -3.41
C LEU A 42 8.08 15.11 -4.29
N GLY A 43 6.75 15.23 -4.25
CA GLY A 43 5.99 16.06 -5.19
C GLY A 43 6.31 17.56 -5.14
N HIS A 44 6.91 18.04 -4.04
CA HIS A 44 7.34 19.43 -3.86
C HIS A 44 8.82 19.66 -4.19
N ILE A 45 9.56 18.63 -4.60
CA ILE A 45 11.00 18.70 -4.87
C ILE A 45 11.23 18.51 -6.37
N SER A 46 12.01 19.38 -6.99
CA SER A 46 12.36 19.25 -8.40
C SER A 46 13.36 18.12 -8.65
N TYR A 47 13.39 17.59 -9.88
CA TYR A 47 14.37 16.58 -10.27
C TYR A 47 15.83 17.05 -10.09
N HIS A 48 16.11 18.33 -10.33
CA HIS A 48 17.46 18.88 -10.18
C HIS A 48 17.88 18.98 -8.71
N GLU A 49 16.95 19.32 -7.81
CA GLU A 49 17.20 19.28 -6.37
C GLU A 49 17.43 17.85 -5.89
N LEU A 50 16.62 16.88 -6.36
CA LEU A 50 16.85 15.47 -6.05
C LEU A 50 18.24 14.98 -6.50
N LEU A 51 18.70 15.37 -7.69
CA LEU A 51 20.03 15.01 -8.18
C LEU A 51 21.15 15.62 -7.32
N LYS A 52 21.01 16.88 -6.90
CA LYS A 52 21.97 17.52 -5.99
C LYS A 52 22.00 16.81 -4.63
N MET A 53 20.83 16.46 -4.09
CA MET A 53 20.72 15.74 -2.82
C MET A 53 21.42 14.38 -2.86
N ILE A 54 21.38 13.67 -3.99
CA ILE A 54 22.09 12.39 -4.17
C ILE A 54 23.61 12.62 -4.24
N GLN A 55 24.06 13.69 -4.88
CA GLN A 55 25.49 13.99 -5.05
C GLN A 55 26.13 14.52 -3.77
N ASP A 56 25.41 15.34 -3.01
CA ASP A 56 25.97 16.04 -1.85
C ASP A 56 25.98 15.16 -0.57
N ASP A 57 25.41 13.94 -0.61
CA ASP A 57 25.27 12.98 0.51
C ASP A 57 24.76 13.61 1.82
N VAL A 58 23.98 14.68 1.71
CA VAL A 58 23.53 15.47 2.86
C VAL A 58 22.51 14.62 3.65
N PRO A 59 22.54 14.60 4.99
CA PRO A 59 21.55 13.90 5.82
C PRO A 59 20.09 14.32 5.56
N MET A 60 19.18 13.34 5.59
CA MET A 60 17.74 13.53 5.31
C MET A 60 16.94 14.19 6.45
N ASP A 61 17.54 14.34 7.63
CA ASP A 61 16.90 14.80 8.87
C ASP A 61 16.57 16.29 8.91
N GLY A 62 17.30 17.11 8.14
CA GLY A 62 17.13 18.56 8.10
C GLY A 62 16.27 19.10 6.95
N ARG A 63 15.65 18.25 6.13
CA ARG A 63 14.96 18.66 4.90
C ARG A 63 13.43 18.71 5.03
N ASP A 64 12.80 19.61 4.28
CA ASP A 64 11.36 19.90 4.30
C ASP A 64 10.48 18.79 3.66
N PHE A 65 10.80 17.52 3.87
CA PHE A 65 9.89 16.45 3.51
C PHE A 65 8.61 16.52 4.34
N ILE A 66 7.53 15.95 3.77
CA ILE A 66 6.29 15.73 4.51
C ILE A 66 6.63 14.89 5.76
N LYS A 67 6.52 15.50 6.94
CA LYS A 67 6.73 14.84 8.22
C LYS A 67 5.53 13.95 8.51
N PHE A 68 5.69 12.65 8.32
CA PHE A 68 4.70 11.68 8.76
C PHE A 68 4.75 11.53 10.29
N PRO A 69 3.60 11.47 10.98
CA PRO A 69 3.55 11.24 12.42
C PRO A 69 3.82 9.76 12.76
N SER A 70 5.02 9.28 12.43
CA SER A 70 5.41 7.87 12.49
C SER A 70 5.56 7.32 13.91
N TYR A 71 5.83 8.18 14.90
CA TYR A 71 6.09 7.80 16.30
C TYR A 71 4.92 8.09 17.23
N THR A 72 3.69 8.07 16.70
CA THR A 72 2.51 8.21 17.54
C THR A 72 2.09 6.87 18.10
N GLN A 73 1.53 6.88 19.32
CA GLN A 73 1.01 5.67 19.95
C GLN A 73 -0.05 4.96 19.08
N ALA A 74 -0.80 5.72 18.28
CA ALA A 74 -1.77 5.16 17.33
C ALA A 74 -1.07 4.32 16.24
N VAL A 75 0.02 4.82 15.67
CA VAL A 75 0.82 4.09 14.67
C VAL A 75 1.41 2.81 15.28
N GLU A 76 1.98 2.89 16.48
CA GLU A 76 2.53 1.70 17.18
C GLU A 76 1.46 0.62 17.40
N ARG A 77 0.27 1.01 17.84
CA ARG A 77 -0.86 0.09 18.04
C ARG A 77 -1.30 -0.56 16.74
N ILE A 78 -1.38 0.19 15.64
CA ILE A 78 -1.74 -0.34 14.32
C ILE A 78 -0.67 -1.30 13.82
N VAL A 79 0.61 -0.94 13.89
CA VAL A 79 1.72 -1.81 13.48
C VAL A 79 1.69 -3.12 14.27
N LYS A 80 1.47 -3.06 15.59
CA LYS A 80 1.30 -4.24 16.43
C LYS A 80 0.12 -5.11 15.98
N LEU A 81 -1.04 -4.51 15.75
CA LEU A 81 -2.24 -5.23 15.28
C LEU A 81 -1.98 -5.92 13.93
N VAL A 82 -1.41 -5.20 12.95
CA VAL A 82 -1.08 -5.75 11.62
C VAL A 82 -0.06 -6.88 11.74
N THR A 83 0.94 -6.74 12.62
CA THR A 83 1.95 -7.76 12.86
C THR A 83 1.35 -9.03 13.47
N GLU A 84 0.51 -8.89 14.49
CA GLU A 84 -0.18 -10.02 15.12
C GLU A 84 -1.14 -10.72 14.14
N ALA A 85 -1.88 -9.95 13.34
CA ALA A 85 -2.75 -10.49 12.30
C ALA A 85 -1.97 -11.22 11.20
N SER A 86 -0.84 -10.65 10.77
CA SER A 86 0.03 -11.26 9.75
C SER A 86 0.66 -12.54 10.27
N ARG A 87 1.16 -12.54 11.51
CA ARG A 87 1.76 -13.73 12.16
C ARG A 87 0.81 -14.93 12.14
N LYS A 88 -0.49 -14.72 12.38
CA LYS A 88 -1.51 -15.77 12.30
C LYS A 88 -1.69 -16.38 10.90
N ARG A 89 -1.14 -15.75 9.86
CA ARG A 89 -1.21 -16.20 8.47
C ARG A 89 0.16 -16.53 7.89
N VAL A 90 1.25 -16.49 8.66
CA VAL A 90 2.57 -16.91 8.18
C VAL A 90 2.66 -18.44 8.22
N GLY A 91 3.17 -19.05 7.16
CA GLY A 91 3.32 -20.50 7.02
C GLY A 91 2.15 -21.18 6.32
N SER A 92 2.44 -22.25 5.57
CA SER A 92 1.47 -22.93 4.70
C SER A 92 0.23 -23.43 5.47
N GLN A 93 0.44 -24.11 6.60
CA GLN A 93 -0.65 -24.66 7.42
C GLN A 93 -1.57 -23.58 8.00
N ASN A 94 -1.00 -22.49 8.52
CA ASN A 94 -1.77 -21.39 9.10
C ASN A 94 -2.61 -20.67 8.04
N ARG A 95 -2.05 -20.45 6.85
CA ARG A 95 -2.79 -19.87 5.70
C ARG A 95 -3.97 -20.73 5.30
N ASP A 96 -3.71 -22.02 5.14
CA ASP A 96 -4.69 -23.00 4.72
C ASP A 96 -5.84 -23.13 5.75
N GLY A 97 -5.50 -23.18 7.04
CA GLY A 97 -6.48 -23.10 8.14
C GLY A 97 -7.30 -21.80 8.12
N PHE A 98 -6.66 -20.65 7.89
CA PHE A 98 -7.35 -19.35 7.80
C PHE A 98 -8.32 -19.29 6.60
N ILE A 99 -7.92 -19.82 5.44
CA ILE A 99 -8.77 -19.85 4.23
C ILE A 99 -9.99 -20.75 4.47
N ARG A 100 -9.80 -21.96 4.99
CA ARG A 100 -10.91 -22.87 5.32
C ARG A 100 -11.89 -22.26 6.33
N ALA A 101 -11.38 -21.71 7.43
CA ALA A 101 -12.23 -21.08 8.44
C ALA A 101 -13.03 -19.90 7.87
N THR A 102 -12.41 -19.10 6.99
CA THR A 102 -13.09 -17.99 6.31
C THR A 102 -14.18 -18.49 5.37
N LEU A 103 -13.93 -19.56 4.62
CA LEU A 103 -14.90 -20.15 3.71
C LEU A 103 -16.12 -20.70 4.47
N GLU A 104 -15.88 -21.43 5.55
CA GLU A 104 -16.96 -21.97 6.41
C GLU A 104 -17.77 -20.85 7.06
N SER A 105 -17.12 -19.81 7.58
CA SER A 105 -17.82 -18.64 8.13
C SER A 105 -18.73 -17.96 7.11
N ARG A 106 -18.28 -17.80 5.86
CA ARG A 106 -19.09 -17.24 4.77
C ARG A 106 -20.29 -18.12 4.42
N LYS A 107 -20.10 -19.43 4.40
CA LYS A 107 -21.19 -20.40 4.19
C LYS A 107 -22.25 -20.27 5.29
N GLN A 108 -21.83 -20.19 6.55
CA GLN A 108 -22.75 -19.99 7.68
C GLN A 108 -23.51 -18.66 7.59
N MET A 109 -22.84 -17.56 7.24
CA MET A 109 -23.52 -16.27 7.03
C MET A 109 -24.56 -16.33 5.92
N SER A 110 -24.27 -17.01 4.80
CA SER A 110 -25.22 -17.17 3.69
C SER A 110 -26.44 -18.04 4.04
N GLN A 111 -26.33 -18.89 5.06
CA GLN A 111 -27.43 -19.73 5.56
C GLN A 111 -28.29 -19.02 6.62
N SER A 112 -27.80 -17.92 7.21
CA SER A 112 -28.56 -17.12 8.16
C SER A 112 -29.55 -16.20 7.44
N SER A 113 -30.79 -16.12 7.94
CA SER A 113 -31.81 -15.24 7.38
C SER A 113 -31.43 -13.75 7.55
N PRO A 114 -31.79 -12.87 6.60
CA PRO A 114 -31.53 -11.44 6.76
C PRO A 114 -32.26 -10.91 8.00
N LYS A 115 -31.49 -10.31 8.92
CA LYS A 115 -32.04 -9.67 10.12
C LYS A 115 -33.01 -8.56 9.68
N LYS A 116 -34.26 -8.62 10.14
CA LYS A 116 -35.25 -7.55 9.92
C LYS A 116 -34.76 -6.28 10.61
N ILE A 117 -34.39 -5.27 9.84
CA ILE A 117 -34.11 -3.93 10.35
C ILE A 117 -35.48 -3.27 10.61
N THR A 118 -35.92 -3.26 11.87
CA THR A 118 -37.10 -2.50 12.28
C THR A 118 -36.76 -1.01 12.29
N LYS A 119 -37.41 -0.24 11.41
CA LYS A 119 -37.38 1.23 11.49
C LYS A 119 -38.14 1.64 12.75
N ILE A 120 -37.43 2.19 13.73
CA ILE A 120 -38.03 2.91 14.83
C ILE A 120 -38.40 4.29 14.26
N ALA A 121 -39.70 4.53 14.05
CA ALA A 121 -40.20 5.87 13.75
C ALA A 121 -40.24 6.65 15.06
N LEU A 122 -39.48 7.73 15.16
CA LEU A 122 -39.63 8.73 16.21
C LEU A 122 -40.86 9.57 15.86
N SER A 123 -41.86 9.57 16.75
CA SER A 123 -42.99 10.49 16.77
C SER A 123 -42.67 11.73 17.58
#